data_AF-A0A9D6WRX7-F1
#
_entry.id   AF-A0A9D6WRX7-F1
#
_cell.length_a   1.000
_cell.length_b   1.000
_cell.length_c   1.000
_cell.angle_alpha   90.00
_cell.angle_beta   90.00
_cell.angle_gamma   90.00
#
_symmetry.space_group_name_H-M   'P 1'
#
loop_
_entity.id
_entity.type
_entity.pdbx_description
1 polymer ?
#
loop_
_entity_poly.entity_id
_entity_poly.type
_entity_poly.pdbx_seq_one_letter_code
_entity_poly.pdbx_strand_id
1 'polypeptide(L)'
;MEKRPIHKCHCSACRSRKDSPTKQLHAHINFLVSTLDEDQRRVYVGLESQRLGYGGDRMLAQITGLSAATIAAGRRELQASQATERIRMPGGGRPRVEKKMRRS
;
A
#
# COMPACT_ATOMS: atom_id res chain seq x y z
N MET A 1 -9.22 -11.27 7.09
CA MET A 1 -8.76 -10.40 5.99
C MET A 1 -9.99 -9.70 5.44
N GLU A 2 -10.22 -8.47 5.84
CA GLU A 2 -11.35 -7.68 5.36
C GLU A 2 -11.10 -7.33 3.88
N LYS A 3 -12.08 -7.60 3.01
CA LYS A 3 -11.95 -7.31 1.57
C LYS A 3 -11.82 -5.80 1.39
N ARG A 4 -10.59 -5.33 1.12
CA ARG A 4 -10.34 -3.91 0.86
C ARG A 4 -11.03 -3.48 -0.44
N PRO A 5 -11.69 -2.31 -0.47
CA PRO A 5 -12.33 -1.83 -1.69
C PRO A 5 -11.26 -1.58 -2.76
N ILE A 6 -11.55 -2.00 -4.00
CA ILE A 6 -10.68 -1.74 -5.15
C ILE A 6 -10.74 -0.24 -5.48
N HIS A 7 -9.58 0.41 -5.50
CA HIS A 7 -9.50 1.81 -5.88
C HIS A 7 -9.89 2.00 -7.36
N LYS A 8 -10.77 2.96 -7.64
CA LYS A 8 -11.17 3.32 -9.00
C LYS A 8 -10.32 4.50 -9.47
N CYS A 9 -9.40 4.25 -10.41
CA CYS A 9 -8.57 5.32 -10.95
C CYS A 9 -9.42 6.32 -11.77
N HIS A 10 -9.19 7.61 -11.54
CA HIS A 10 -9.87 8.71 -12.23
C HIS A 10 -8.93 9.52 -13.16
N CYS A 11 -7.86 8.92 -13.67
CA CYS A 11 -7.02 9.58 -14.69
C CYS A 11 -7.80 9.76 -16.01
N SER A 12 -7.29 10.60 -16.91
CA SER A 12 -7.91 10.86 -18.22
C SER A 12 -8.08 9.58 -19.06
N ALA A 13 -7.10 8.67 -19.00
CA ALA A 13 -7.16 7.39 -19.68
C ALA A 13 -8.27 6.46 -19.12
N CYS A 14 -8.45 6.42 -17.80
CA CYS A 14 -9.48 5.60 -17.17
C CYS A 14 -10.90 6.19 -17.28
N ARG A 15 -11.02 7.53 -17.38
CA ARG A 15 -12.30 8.21 -17.61
C ARG A 15 -12.80 8.11 -19.04
N SER A 16 -11.92 7.80 -19.99
CA SER A 16 -12.30 7.61 -21.39
C SER A 16 -13.26 6.42 -21.56
N ARG A 17 -14.25 6.55 -22.45
CA ARG A 17 -15.16 5.46 -22.81
C ARG A 17 -14.47 4.35 -23.60
N LYS A 18 -13.36 4.67 -24.28
CA LYS A 18 -12.61 3.69 -25.08
C LYS A 18 -11.87 2.72 -24.16
N ASP A 19 -11.96 1.43 -24.45
CA ASP A 19 -11.10 0.45 -23.82
C ASP A 19 -9.68 0.58 -24.38
N SER A 20 -8.74 0.86 -23.49
CA SER A 20 -7.32 1.03 -23.81
C SER A 20 -6.49 0.06 -22.97
N PRO A 21 -5.34 -0.40 -23.49
CA PRO A 21 -4.42 -1.23 -22.71
C PRO A 21 -4.02 -0.58 -21.37
N THR A 22 -3.87 0.74 -21.35
CA THR A 22 -3.59 1.52 -20.12
C THR A 22 -4.71 1.41 -19.08
N LYS A 23 -5.98 1.50 -19.50
CA LYS A 23 -7.13 1.35 -18.60
C LYS A 23 -7.19 -0.05 -17.99
N GLN A 24 -6.94 -1.08 -18.79
CA GLN A 24 -6.89 -2.47 -18.32
C GLN A 24 -5.73 -2.67 -17.33
N LEU A 25 -4.54 -2.14 -17.66
CA LEU A 25 -3.39 -2.20 -16.77
C LEU A 25 -3.69 -1.56 -15.41
N HIS A 26 -4.29 -0.36 -15.38
CA HIS A 26 -4.64 0.30 -14.12
C HIS A 26 -5.64 -0.52 -13.30
N ALA A 27 -6.62 -1.17 -13.95
CA ALA A 27 -7.57 -2.05 -13.27
C ALA A 27 -6.87 -3.27 -12.65
N HIS A 28 -5.94 -3.91 -13.38
CA HIS A 28 -5.16 -5.04 -12.86
C HIS A 28 -4.24 -4.65 -11.70
N ILE A 29 -3.57 -3.49 -11.81
CA ILE A 29 -2.75 -2.95 -10.72
C ILE A 29 -3.60 -2.75 -9.46
N ASN A 30 -4.78 -2.13 -9.59
CA ASN A 30 -5.64 -1.86 -8.44
C ASN A 30 -6.26 -3.13 -7.85
N PHE A 31 -6.56 -4.12 -8.69
CA PHE A 31 -6.97 -5.44 -8.22
C PHE A 31 -5.85 -6.09 -7.41
N LEU A 32 -4.63 -6.17 -7.95
CA LEU A 32 -3.48 -6.75 -7.25
C LEU A 32 -3.24 -6.03 -5.92
N VAL A 33 -3.15 -4.71 -5.93
CA VAL A 33 -2.98 -3.87 -4.73
C VAL A 33 -4.05 -4.16 -3.68
N SER A 34 -5.30 -4.44 -4.07
CA SER A 34 -6.38 -4.77 -3.14
C SER A 34 -6.19 -6.12 -2.43
N THR A 35 -5.47 -7.06 -3.06
CA THR A 35 -5.17 -8.39 -2.50
C THR A 35 -3.94 -8.41 -1.60
N LEU A 36 -3.07 -7.40 -1.70
CA LEU A 36 -1.85 -7.28 -0.89
C LEU A 36 -2.12 -6.67 0.49
N ASP A 37 -1.32 -7.10 1.47
CA ASP A 37 -1.23 -6.44 2.77
C ASP A 37 -0.54 -5.06 2.68
N GLU A 38 -0.39 -4.35 3.80
CA GLU A 38 0.16 -2.98 3.79
C GLU A 38 1.63 -2.93 3.39
N ASP A 39 2.43 -3.87 3.87
CA ASP A 39 3.87 -3.91 3.60
C ASP A 39 4.12 -4.33 2.15
N GLN A 40 3.50 -5.41 1.70
CA GLN A 40 3.58 -5.89 0.32
C GLN A 40 3.12 -4.82 -0.67
N ARG A 41 2.01 -4.13 -0.36
CA ARG A 41 1.50 -3.05 -1.19
C ARG A 41 2.53 -1.95 -1.34
N ARG A 42 3.12 -1.50 -0.22
CA ARG A 42 4.12 -0.42 -0.19
C ARG A 42 5.34 -0.78 -1.03
N VAL A 43 5.87 -1.99 -0.86
CA VAL A 43 7.01 -2.48 -1.65
C VAL A 43 6.64 -2.61 -3.13
N TYR A 44 5.50 -3.21 -3.48
CA TYR A 44 5.07 -3.38 -4.87
C TYR A 44 4.95 -2.04 -5.61
N VAL A 45 4.26 -1.06 -5.02
CA VAL A 45 4.14 0.26 -5.67
C VAL A 45 5.46 1.01 -5.71
N GLY A 46 6.35 0.80 -4.73
CA GLY A 46 7.72 1.30 -4.78
C GLY A 46 8.49 0.75 -5.99
N LEU A 47 8.33 -0.54 -6.29
CA LEU A 47 8.99 -1.23 -7.41
C LEU A 47 8.50 -0.68 -8.75
N GLU A 48 7.18 -0.60 -8.92
CA GLU A 48 6.58 -0.03 -10.12
C GLU A 48 7.00 1.44 -10.29
N SER A 49 7.12 2.18 -9.17
CA SER A 49 7.56 3.57 -9.24
C SER A 49 9.02 3.71 -9.68
N GLN A 50 9.88 2.79 -9.25
CA GLN A 50 11.27 2.75 -9.70
C GLN A 50 11.36 2.41 -11.19
N ARG A 51 10.53 1.45 -11.64
CA ARG A 51 10.43 1.05 -13.05
C ARG A 51 9.96 2.20 -13.96
N LEU A 52 8.98 2.99 -13.51
CA LEU A 52 8.44 4.14 -14.25
C LEU A 52 9.40 5.34 -14.27
N GLY A 53 10.32 5.44 -13.30
CA GLY A 53 11.30 6.52 -13.23
C GLY A 53 10.73 7.85 -12.75
N TYR A 54 11.14 8.96 -13.37
CA TYR A 54 10.77 10.30 -12.93
C TYR A 54 9.25 10.52 -13.02
N GLY A 55 8.64 10.97 -11.93
CA GLY A 55 7.18 11.16 -11.83
C GLY A 55 6.37 9.90 -11.54
N GLY A 56 7.02 8.72 -11.43
CA GLY A 56 6.38 7.45 -11.10
C GLY A 56 5.53 7.49 -9.83
N ASP A 57 6.01 8.17 -8.77
CA ASP A 57 5.27 8.30 -7.50
C ASP A 57 3.91 8.97 -7.70
N ARG A 58 3.89 10.06 -8.46
CA ARG A 58 2.67 10.85 -8.68
C ARG A 58 1.69 10.08 -9.58
N MET A 59 2.20 9.41 -10.61
CA MET A 59 1.39 8.59 -11.49
C MET A 59 0.77 7.41 -10.72
N LEU A 60 1.56 6.69 -9.94
CA LEU A 60 1.06 5.55 -9.15
C LEU A 60 0.16 5.98 -8.01
N ALA A 61 0.37 7.15 -7.41
CA ALA A 61 -0.56 7.72 -6.44
C ALA A 61 -1.94 7.95 -7.07
N GLN A 62 -1.99 8.48 -8.30
CA GLN A 62 -3.23 8.67 -9.05
C GLN A 62 -3.88 7.34 -9.47
N ILE A 63 -3.08 6.31 -9.76
CA ILE A 63 -3.58 4.99 -10.17
C ILE A 63 -4.15 4.22 -8.98
N THR A 64 -3.41 4.17 -7.87
CA THR A 64 -3.66 3.28 -6.72
C THR A 64 -4.40 3.94 -5.56
N GLY A 65 -4.44 5.27 -5.53
CA GLY A 65 -4.97 6.04 -4.41
C GLY A 65 -4.06 6.08 -3.18
N LEU A 66 -2.84 5.55 -3.26
CA LEU A 66 -1.86 5.62 -2.19
C LEU A 66 -1.17 7.00 -2.17
N SER A 67 -0.67 7.38 -1.00
CA SER A 67 0.09 8.63 -0.88
C SER A 67 1.44 8.49 -1.60
N ALA A 68 1.89 9.56 -2.25
CA ALA A 68 3.22 9.61 -2.85
C ALA A 68 4.34 9.35 -1.82
N ALA A 69 4.12 9.75 -0.56
CA ALA A 69 5.04 9.47 0.54
C ALA A 69 5.17 7.96 0.84
N THR A 70 4.05 7.22 0.82
CA THR A 70 4.04 5.76 0.98
C THR A 70 4.81 5.08 -0.15
N ILE A 71 4.61 5.53 -1.40
CA ILE A 71 5.29 4.97 -2.57
C ILE A 71 6.80 5.26 -2.51
N ALA A 72 7.18 6.48 -2.14
CA ALA A 72 8.57 6.86 -1.93
C ALA A 72 9.23 6.05 -0.80
N ALA A 73 8.51 5.78 0.29
CA ALA A 73 9.00 4.92 1.37
C ALA A 73 9.27 3.48 0.87
N GLY A 74 8.31 2.88 0.17
CA GLY A 74 8.50 1.55 -0.42
C GLY A 74 9.65 1.47 -1.42
N ARG A 75 9.91 2.54 -2.17
CA ARG A 75 11.08 2.61 -3.04
C ARG A 75 12.40 2.66 -2.27
N ARG A 76 12.46 3.40 -1.17
CA ARG A 76 13.64 3.44 -0.30
C ARG A 76 13.89 2.07 0.34
N GLU A 77 12.84 1.40 0.78
CA GLU A 77 12.90 0.02 1.30
C GLU A 77 13.47 -0.95 0.26
N LEU A 78 13.02 -0.86 -1.00
CA LEU A 78 13.57 -1.64 -2.12
C LEU A 78 15.05 -1.35 -2.40
N GLN A 79 15.44 -0.07 -2.42
CA GLN A 79 16.82 0.33 -2.66
C GLN A 79 17.77 -0.14 -1.55
N ALA A 80 17.27 -0.18 -0.31
CA ALA A 80 18.02 -0.69 0.83
C ALA A 80 18.09 -2.23 0.88
N SER A 81 17.36 -2.94 0.00
CA SER A 81 17.11 -4.39 0.09
C SER A 81 16.62 -4.81 1.49
N GLN A 82 15.93 -3.91 2.19
CA GLN A 82 15.41 -4.13 3.54
C GLN A 82 13.91 -4.37 3.44
N ALA A 83 13.49 -5.62 3.60
CA ALA A 83 12.10 -5.92 3.89
C ALA A 83 11.79 -5.49 5.33
N THR A 84 10.63 -4.89 5.58
CA THR A 84 10.18 -4.67 6.96
C THR A 84 10.04 -6.01 7.67
N GLU A 85 10.93 -6.30 8.63
CA GLU A 85 11.01 -7.59 9.33
C GLU A 85 9.77 -7.91 10.21
N ARG A 86 8.81 -6.99 10.34
CA ARG A 86 7.66 -7.17 11.24
C ARG A 86 6.31 -7.07 10.54
N ILE A 87 5.85 -8.22 10.06
CA ILE A 87 4.45 -8.46 9.68
C ILE A 87 3.52 -8.42 10.92
N ARG A 88 4.07 -8.55 12.14
CA ARG A 88 3.31 -8.60 13.40
C ARG A 88 3.51 -7.33 14.24
N MET A 89 2.42 -6.62 14.54
CA MET A 89 2.42 -5.64 15.64
C MET A 89 2.98 -6.33 16.90
N PRO A 90 3.82 -5.66 17.73
CA PRO A 90 4.08 -6.13 19.07
C PRO A 90 2.74 -6.50 19.72
N GLY A 91 2.58 -7.75 20.17
CA GLY A 91 1.39 -8.13 20.92
C GLY A 91 1.22 -7.15 22.08
N GLY A 92 -0.01 -6.71 22.36
CA GLY A 92 -0.35 -5.62 23.29
C GLY A 92 0.02 -5.86 24.77
N GLY A 93 1.00 -6.73 25.04
CA GLY A 93 1.39 -7.18 26.38
C GLY A 93 0.27 -7.94 27.06
N ARG A 94 0.61 -8.66 28.14
CA ARG A 94 -0.39 -9.03 29.14
C ARG A 94 -0.68 -7.76 29.95
N PRO A 95 -1.93 -7.29 30.06
CA PRO A 95 -2.26 -6.20 30.97
C PRO A 95 -1.70 -6.53 32.36
N ARG A 96 -1.02 -5.58 33.01
CA ARG A 96 -0.54 -5.78 34.38
C ARG A 96 -1.74 -6.14 35.26
N VAL A 97 -1.61 -7.22 36.04
CA VAL A 97 -2.58 -7.54 37.09
C VAL A 97 -2.51 -6.42 38.11
N GLU A 98 -3.51 -5.54 38.13
CA GLU A 98 -3.67 -4.59 39.22
C GLU A 98 -3.76 -5.37 40.53
N LYS A 99 -2.86 -5.07 41.47
CA LYS A 99 -2.98 -5.60 42.83
C LYS A 99 -4.29 -5.07 43.40
N LYS A 100 -5.23 -5.95 43.74
CA LYS A 100 -6.42 -5.60 44.52
C LYS A 100 -5.94 -4.98 45.83
N MET A 101 -6.11 -3.67 45.98
CA MET A 101 -5.96 -3.01 47.27
C MET A 101 -7.11 -3.48 48.16
N ARG A 102 -6.79 -4.18 49.25
CA ARG A 102 -7.77 -4.52 50.27
C ARG A 102 -8.20 -3.21 50.95
N ARG A 103 -9.48 -2.87 50.86
CA ARG A 103 -10.06 -1.84 51.71
C ARG A 103 -10.17 -2.41 53.12
N SER A 104 -9.66 -1.64 54.08
CA SER A 104 -9.79 -1.83 55.52
C SER A 104 -11.24 -1.74 55.97
#